data_AF-A0A1I1Q4K4-F1
#
_entry.id   AF-A0A1I1Q4K4-F1
#
_cell.length_a   1.000
_cell.length_b   1.000
_cell.length_c   1.000
_cell.angle_alpha   90.00
_cell.angle_beta   90.00
_cell.angle_gamma   90.00
#
_symmetry.space_group_name_H-M   'P 1'
#
loop_
_entity.id
_entity.type
_entity.pdbx_description
1 polymer ?
#
loop_
_entity_poly.entity_id
_entity_poly.type
_entity_poly.pdbx_seq_one_letter_code
_entity_poly.pdbx_strand_id
1 'polypeptide(L)'
;MEIIRQFYPAIGKQYFHKFTEYVGNEYEDQDDFVKFIREIQPFIDTTRNIRNCLDHRMAQIEIKDFDLQSTGEIISPTIAMDFNNTTVQRTSLNRYLPDIRDSLLNLFELLIVHLCAKNIKEDKGLQRRVAIIPESERRNKFIKFAVWYPLGPGGFYDQK
;
A
#
# COMPACT_ATOMS: atom_id res chain seq x y z
N MET A 1 7.65 -5.79 5.16
CA MET A 1 8.07 -5.32 6.51
C MET A 1 9.52 -4.89 6.57
N GLU A 2 10.43 -5.46 5.78
CA GLU A 2 11.86 -5.12 5.89
C GLU A 2 12.16 -3.65 5.61
N ILE A 3 11.50 -3.04 4.61
CA ILE A 3 11.65 -1.61 4.31
C ILE A 3 11.21 -0.72 5.49
N ILE A 4 10.07 -1.02 6.14
CA ILE A 4 9.58 -0.27 7.31
C ILE A 4 10.64 -0.27 8.42
N ARG A 5 11.33 -1.39 8.62
CA ARG A 5 12.37 -1.52 9.66
C ARG A 5 13.62 -0.69 9.38
N GLN A 6 13.87 -0.28 8.13
CA GLN A 6 14.96 0.65 7.83
C GLN A 6 14.66 2.05 8.39
N PHE A 7 13.38 2.42 8.46
CA PHE A 7 12.93 3.69 9.03
C PHE A 7 12.64 3.58 10.53
N TYR A 8 12.06 2.46 10.97
CA TYR A 8 11.69 2.21 12.37
C TYR A 8 12.26 0.88 12.87
N PRO A 9 13.55 0.83 13.26
CA PRO A 9 14.21 -0.41 13.68
C PRO A 9 13.58 -1.07 14.92
N ALA A 10 12.94 -0.28 15.79
CA ALA A 10 12.33 -0.73 17.04
C ALA A 10 11.12 -1.68 16.86
N ILE A 11 10.47 -1.66 15.69
CA ILE A 11 9.22 -2.41 15.44
C ILE A 11 9.44 -3.92 15.29
N GLY A 12 10.69 -4.39 15.21
CA GLY A 12 11.03 -5.82 15.16
C GLY A 12 10.41 -6.56 13.96
N LYS A 13 10.45 -7.90 13.99
CA LYS A 13 9.74 -8.74 13.00
C LYS A 13 8.30 -8.94 13.46
N GLN A 14 7.47 -7.92 13.26
CA GLN A 14 6.07 -7.97 13.64
C GLN A 14 5.15 -7.82 12.43
N TYR A 15 3.88 -8.15 12.65
CA TYR A 15 2.83 -8.03 11.66
C TYR A 15 2.47 -6.55 11.43
N PHE A 16 1.83 -6.27 10.29
CA PHE A 16 1.46 -4.91 9.89
C PHE A 16 0.58 -4.18 10.92
N HIS A 17 -0.29 -4.89 11.66
CA HIS A 17 -1.08 -4.28 12.74
C HIS A 17 -0.22 -3.61 13.83
N LYS A 18 0.94 -4.17 14.17
CA LYS A 18 1.85 -3.57 15.15
C LYS A 18 2.51 -2.31 14.64
N PHE A 19 2.71 -2.23 13.33
CA PHE A 19 3.13 -0.99 12.70
C PHE A 19 2.03 0.08 12.77
N THR A 20 0.78 -0.30 12.52
CA THR A 20 -0.38 0.60 12.68
C THR A 20 -0.54 1.11 14.11
N GLU A 21 -0.41 0.24 15.11
CA GLU A 21 -0.39 0.63 16.52
C GLU A 21 0.77 1.59 16.83
N TYR A 22 1.98 1.26 16.37
CA TYR A 22 3.16 2.09 16.58
C TYR A 22 2.98 3.49 16.00
N VAL A 23 2.57 3.61 14.74
CA VAL A 23 2.35 4.88 14.05
C VAL A 23 1.27 5.70 14.76
N GLY A 24 0.20 5.06 15.24
CA GLY A 24 -0.87 5.73 16.00
C GLY A 24 -0.46 6.19 17.42
N ASN A 25 0.58 5.59 18.00
CA ASN A 25 1.13 6.02 19.29
C ASN A 25 2.21 7.11 19.12
N GLU A 26 2.93 7.09 18.01
CA GLU A 26 4.05 8.01 17.71
C GLU A 26 3.55 9.37 17.19
N TYR A 27 2.47 9.38 16.43
CA TYR A 27 1.97 10.58 15.76
C TYR A 27 0.53 10.92 16.16
N GLU A 28 0.13 12.17 15.96
CA GLU A 28 -1.22 12.64 16.25
C GLU A 28 -2.27 11.92 15.37
N ASP A 29 -3.48 11.71 15.90
CA ASP A 29 -4.57 11.03 15.18
C ASP A 29 -4.96 11.72 13.85
N GLN A 30 -4.74 13.02 13.75
CA GLN A 30 -5.03 13.79 12.54
C GLN A 30 -3.92 13.76 11.49
N ASP A 31 -2.80 13.13 11.79
CA ASP A 31 -1.67 13.00 10.89
C ASP A 31 -2.03 12.18 9.64
N ASP A 32 -1.67 12.69 8.46
CA ASP A 32 -1.96 12.02 7.19
C ASP A 32 -1.34 10.62 7.11
N PHE A 33 -0.19 10.40 7.76
CA PHE A 33 0.43 9.09 7.79
C PHE A 33 -0.37 8.10 8.64
N VAL A 34 -0.88 8.53 9.80
CA VAL A 34 -1.74 7.70 10.67
C VAL A 34 -3.02 7.33 9.92
N LYS A 35 -3.66 8.30 9.26
CA LYS A 35 -4.84 8.08 8.44
C LYS A 35 -4.59 7.08 7.32
N PHE A 36 -3.52 7.29 6.54
CA PHE A 36 -3.11 6.39 5.48
C PHE A 36 -2.91 4.96 5.98
N ILE A 37 -2.13 4.76 7.05
CA ILE A 37 -1.85 3.42 7.58
C ILE A 37 -3.12 2.70 8.06
N ARG A 38 -4.02 3.42 8.73
CA ARG A 38 -5.33 2.88 9.16
C ARG A 38 -6.21 2.51 7.96
N GLU A 39 -6.22 3.32 6.92
CA GLU A 39 -7.02 3.08 5.71
C GLU A 39 -6.56 1.84 4.94
N ILE A 40 -5.25 1.59 4.88
CA ILE A 40 -4.71 0.46 4.10
C ILE A 40 -4.69 -0.86 4.88
N GLN A 41 -4.84 -0.82 6.20
CA GLN A 41 -4.81 -2.00 7.08
C GLN A 41 -5.80 -3.10 6.62
N PRO A 42 -7.09 -2.83 6.34
CA PRO A 42 -8.03 -3.87 5.90
C PRO A 42 -7.60 -4.53 4.59
N PHE A 43 -7.02 -3.78 3.66
CA PHE A 43 -6.52 -4.32 2.39
C PHE A 43 -5.32 -5.27 2.60
N ILE A 44 -4.38 -4.88 3.46
CA ILE A 44 -3.22 -5.71 3.81
C ILE A 44 -3.67 -6.99 4.51
N ASP A 45 -4.59 -6.90 5.47
CA ASP A 45 -5.14 -8.05 6.16
C ASP A 45 -5.90 -8.98 5.22
N THR A 46 -6.70 -8.43 4.31
CA THR A 46 -7.41 -9.21 3.29
C THR A 46 -6.46 -9.98 2.39
N THR A 47 -5.46 -9.31 1.83
CA THR A 47 -4.46 -9.92 0.95
C THR A 47 -3.68 -11.02 1.68
N ARG A 48 -3.33 -10.78 2.94
CA ARG A 48 -2.65 -11.77 3.78
C ARG A 48 -3.55 -12.97 4.09
N ASN A 49 -4.81 -12.74 4.43
CA ASN A 49 -5.78 -13.78 4.74
C ASN A 49 -6.02 -14.68 3.52
N ILE A 50 -6.17 -14.09 2.32
CA ILE A 50 -6.23 -14.84 1.07
C ILE A 50 -4.99 -15.71 0.90
N ARG A 51 -3.79 -15.13 1.01
CA ARG A 51 -2.54 -15.89 0.88
C ARG A 51 -2.48 -17.05 1.87
N ASN A 52 -2.81 -16.79 3.14
CA ASN A 52 -2.84 -17.79 4.19
C ASN A 52 -3.82 -18.93 3.88
N CYS A 53 -5.03 -18.61 3.42
CA CYS A 53 -6.01 -19.61 3.04
C CYS A 53 -5.54 -20.45 1.84
N LEU A 54 -4.89 -19.85 0.85
CA LEU A 54 -4.34 -20.55 -0.31
C LEU A 54 -3.15 -21.45 0.08
N ASP A 55 -2.18 -20.90 0.82
CA ASP A 55 -0.98 -21.61 1.28
C ASP A 55 -1.34 -22.87 2.08
N HIS A 56 -2.40 -22.78 2.89
CA HIS A 56 -2.86 -23.86 3.76
C HIS A 56 -4.07 -24.64 3.21
N ARG A 57 -4.52 -24.37 1.98
CA ARG A 57 -5.67 -25.04 1.33
C ARG A 57 -6.92 -25.08 2.21
N MET A 58 -7.23 -23.94 2.82
CA MET A 58 -8.34 -23.80 3.76
C MET A 58 -9.69 -23.90 3.04
N ALA A 59 -10.70 -24.48 3.70
CA ALA A 59 -12.06 -24.59 3.14
C ALA A 59 -12.80 -23.23 3.06
N GLN A 60 -12.27 -22.22 3.75
CA GLN A 60 -12.81 -20.86 3.83
C GLN A 60 -12.54 -20.02 2.56
N ILE A 61 -11.73 -20.50 1.64
CA ILE A 61 -11.50 -19.87 0.34
C ILE A 61 -12.00 -20.80 -0.77
N GLU A 62 -12.75 -20.22 -1.71
CA GLU A 62 -13.29 -20.93 -2.85
C GLU A 62 -12.72 -20.29 -4.13
N ILE A 63 -12.03 -21.10 -4.94
CA ILE A 63 -11.66 -20.75 -6.30
C ILE A 63 -12.44 -21.67 -7.24
N LYS A 64 -13.21 -21.08 -8.15
CA LYS A 64 -13.86 -21.81 -9.24
C LYS A 64 -13.17 -21.48 -10.53
N ASP A 65 -12.90 -22.50 -11.31
CA ASP A 65 -12.36 -22.36 -12.66
C ASP A 65 -13.47 -21.90 -13.63
N PHE A 66 -13.15 -21.88 -14.92
CA PHE A 66 -14.11 -21.66 -15.98
C PHE A 66 -15.26 -22.68 -15.90
N ASP A 67 -16.48 -22.19 -16.06
CA ASP A 67 -17.68 -23.03 -16.03
C ASP A 67 -18.59 -22.68 -17.22
N LEU A 68 -19.06 -23.70 -17.94
CA LEU A 68 -19.94 -23.52 -19.09
C LEU A 68 -21.39 -23.55 -18.61
N GLN A 69 -22.09 -22.43 -18.76
CA GLN A 69 -23.51 -22.36 -18.42
C GLN A 69 -24.35 -23.08 -19.47
N SER A 70 -25.57 -23.48 -19.08
CA SER A 70 -26.58 -24.05 -19.98
C SER A 70 -26.99 -23.09 -21.11
N THR A 71 -26.71 -21.80 -20.96
CA THR A 71 -26.89 -20.75 -21.98
C THR A 71 -25.80 -20.78 -23.05
N GLY A 72 -24.73 -21.56 -22.87
CA GLY A 72 -23.53 -21.57 -23.72
C GLY A 72 -22.50 -20.51 -23.35
N GLU A 73 -22.74 -19.70 -22.33
CA GLU A 73 -21.79 -18.71 -21.84
C GLU A 73 -20.71 -19.34 -20.95
N ILE A 74 -19.48 -18.86 -21.04
CA ILE A 74 -18.37 -19.29 -20.17
C ILE A 74 -18.20 -18.28 -19.04
N ILE A 75 -18.36 -18.74 -17.80
CA ILE A 75 -18.04 -17.95 -16.61
C ILE A 75 -16.52 -17.91 -16.45
N SER A 76 -15.94 -16.73 -16.26
CA SER A 76 -14.51 -16.59 -15.90
C SER A 76 -14.22 -17.16 -14.51
N PRO A 77 -12.97 -17.56 -14.21
CA PRO A 77 -12.61 -18.02 -12.89
C PRO A 77 -12.98 -17.00 -11.80
N THR A 78 -13.46 -17.48 -10.66
CA THR A 78 -13.92 -16.64 -9.55
C THR A 78 -13.21 -16.99 -8.25
N ILE A 79 -13.06 -16.00 -7.38
CA ILE A 79 -12.59 -16.15 -6.00
C ILE A 79 -13.65 -15.66 -5.02
N ALA A 80 -13.84 -16.38 -3.92
CA ALA A 80 -14.60 -15.96 -2.75
C ALA A 80 -13.87 -16.40 -1.48
N MET A 81 -14.00 -15.64 -0.39
CA MET A 81 -13.40 -16.01 0.89
C MET A 81 -14.26 -15.51 2.05
N ASP A 82 -14.39 -16.31 3.09
CA ASP A 82 -14.91 -15.87 4.39
C ASP A 82 -14.03 -16.41 5.52
N PHE A 83 -13.07 -15.60 5.96
CA PHE A 83 -12.04 -16.02 6.90
C PHE A 83 -11.59 -14.87 7.82
N ASN A 84 -11.51 -15.14 9.12
CA ASN A 84 -10.91 -14.24 10.10
C ASN A 84 -11.44 -12.79 10.03
N ASN A 85 -12.77 -12.64 10.10
CA ASN A 85 -13.49 -11.37 9.96
C ASN A 85 -13.25 -10.62 8.64
N THR A 86 -12.72 -11.31 7.62
CA THR A 86 -12.54 -10.78 6.27
C THR A 86 -13.42 -11.57 5.31
N THR A 87 -14.29 -10.85 4.61
CA THR A 87 -15.13 -11.44 3.57
C THR A 87 -14.79 -10.84 2.21
N VAL A 88 -14.47 -11.71 1.25
CA VAL A 88 -14.32 -11.38 -0.17
C VAL A 88 -15.51 -11.98 -0.89
N GLN A 89 -16.40 -11.10 -1.34
CA GLN A 89 -17.56 -11.50 -2.13
C GLN A 89 -17.10 -12.19 -3.42
N ARG A 90 -17.88 -13.16 -3.89
CA ARG A 90 -17.56 -13.89 -5.11
C ARG A 90 -17.36 -12.92 -6.27
N THR A 91 -16.15 -12.89 -6.80
CA THR A 91 -15.76 -11.95 -7.86
C THR A 91 -14.90 -12.64 -8.91
N SER A 92 -14.88 -12.09 -10.13
CA SER A 92 -14.05 -12.60 -11.22
C SER A 92 -12.57 -12.34 -10.92
N LEU A 93 -11.74 -13.38 -11.05
CA LEU A 93 -10.29 -13.26 -10.93
C LEU A 93 -9.70 -12.33 -12.00
N ASN A 94 -10.31 -12.28 -13.20
CA ASN A 94 -9.87 -11.39 -14.28
C ASN A 94 -9.99 -9.90 -13.91
N ARG A 95 -10.93 -9.56 -13.03
CA ARG A 95 -11.08 -8.20 -12.49
C ARG A 95 -10.26 -8.03 -11.21
N TYR A 96 -10.35 -9.00 -10.32
CA TYR A 96 -9.77 -8.91 -8.98
C TYR A 96 -8.24 -8.84 -8.97
N LEU A 97 -7.56 -9.61 -9.82
CA LEU A 97 -6.10 -9.66 -9.82
C LEU A 97 -5.46 -8.35 -10.32
N PRO A 98 -5.92 -7.72 -11.43
CA PRO A 98 -5.47 -6.38 -11.80
C PRO A 98 -5.70 -5.35 -10.71
N ASP A 99 -6.88 -5.35 -10.08
CA ASP A 99 -7.23 -4.39 -9.02
C ASP A 99 -6.28 -4.52 -7.81
N ILE A 100 -5.99 -5.75 -7.37
CA ILE A 100 -5.01 -5.97 -6.29
C ILE A 100 -3.61 -5.51 -6.71
N ARG A 101 -3.17 -5.87 -7.92
CA ARG A 101 -1.82 -5.53 -8.40
C ARG A 101 -1.63 -4.01 -8.37
N ASP A 102 -2.57 -3.27 -8.94
CA ASP A 102 -2.48 -1.82 -9.06
C ASP A 102 -2.59 -1.15 -7.67
N SER A 103 -3.45 -1.69 -6.80
CA SER A 103 -3.54 -1.25 -5.40
C SER A 103 -2.21 -1.48 -4.66
N LEU A 104 -1.61 -2.68 -4.76
CA LEU A 104 -0.33 -2.98 -4.11
C LEU A 104 0.79 -2.02 -4.54
N LEU A 105 0.88 -1.72 -5.84
CA LEU A 105 1.89 -0.80 -6.36
C LEU A 105 1.68 0.62 -5.83
N ASN A 106 0.46 1.13 -5.89
CA ASN A 106 0.14 2.47 -5.41
C ASN A 106 0.36 2.61 -3.90
N LEU A 107 -0.10 1.63 -3.12
CA LEU A 107 0.06 1.63 -1.67
C LEU A 107 1.52 1.52 -1.26
N PHE A 108 2.32 0.72 -1.96
CA PHE A 108 3.75 0.60 -1.70
C PHE A 108 4.49 1.91 -2.00
N GLU A 109 4.18 2.56 -3.13
CA GLU A 109 4.76 3.86 -3.49
C GLU A 109 4.43 4.92 -2.43
N LEU A 110 3.15 5.05 -2.05
CA LEU A 110 2.70 6.00 -1.03
C LEU A 110 3.27 5.70 0.36
N LEU A 111 3.38 4.43 0.73
CA LEU A 111 4.00 4.03 1.99
C LEU A 111 5.45 4.52 2.05
N ILE A 112 6.24 4.34 0.98
CA ILE A 112 7.62 4.85 0.93
C ILE A 112 7.64 6.37 1.07
N VAL A 113 6.75 7.08 0.39
CA VAL A 113 6.64 8.54 0.47
C VAL A 113 6.42 9.00 1.91
N HIS A 114 5.46 8.39 2.61
CA HIS A 114 5.20 8.73 4.02
C HIS A 114 6.38 8.38 4.92
N LEU A 115 6.98 7.19 4.75
CA LEU A 115 8.17 6.77 5.50
C LEU A 115 9.31 7.78 5.33
N CYS A 116 9.61 8.18 4.10
CA CYS A 116 10.62 9.19 3.79
C CYS A 116 10.27 10.56 4.38
N ALA A 117 9.02 11.00 4.24
CA ALA A 117 8.55 12.30 4.74
C ALA A 117 8.69 12.42 6.26
N LYS A 118 8.38 11.36 7.01
CA LYS A 118 8.50 11.34 8.48
C LYS A 118 9.93 11.24 8.99
N ASN A 119 10.85 10.77 8.15
CA ASN A 119 12.24 10.51 8.54
C ASN A 119 13.23 11.45 7.85
N ILE A 120 12.74 12.49 7.17
CA ILE A 120 13.61 13.50 6.60
C ILE A 120 14.24 14.29 7.75
N LYS A 121 15.57 14.33 7.80
CA LYS A 121 16.26 15.14 8.80
C LYS A 121 15.91 16.61 8.56
N GLU A 122 15.61 17.35 9.60
CA GLU A 122 15.60 18.81 9.49
C GLU A 122 17.04 19.30 9.32
N ASP A 123 17.27 20.18 8.35
CA ASP A 123 18.51 20.96 8.29
C ASP A 123 18.25 22.32 8.91
N LYS A 124 19.23 22.85 9.66
CA LYS A 124 19.06 24.09 10.43
C LYS A 124 18.77 25.27 9.49
N GLY A 125 17.49 25.54 9.26
CA GLY A 125 16.99 26.65 8.44
C GLY A 125 16.35 26.27 7.10
N LEU A 126 16.43 25.01 6.66
CA LEU A 126 15.80 24.56 5.41
C LEU A 126 14.67 23.56 5.69
N GLN A 127 13.43 24.01 5.51
CA GLN A 127 12.23 23.16 5.62
C GLN A 127 12.10 22.24 4.41
N ARG A 128 12.84 21.13 4.45
CA ARG A 128 12.77 20.08 3.43
C ARG A 128 11.51 19.24 3.63
N ARG A 129 10.92 18.77 2.53
CA ARG A 129 9.80 17.83 2.56
C ARG A 129 9.83 16.92 1.35
N VAL A 130 9.17 15.78 1.43
CA VAL A 130 8.87 15.00 0.23
C VAL A 130 7.66 15.64 -0.46
N ALA A 131 7.74 15.84 -1.77
CA ALA A 131 6.68 16.47 -2.54
C ALA A 131 6.52 15.80 -3.90
N ILE A 132 5.32 15.97 -4.47
CA ILE A 132 5.02 15.55 -5.84
C ILE A 132 5.74 16.51 -6.81
N ILE A 133 6.41 15.93 -7.79
CA ILE A 133 7.06 16.67 -8.89
C ILE A 133 6.00 16.93 -9.97
N PRO A 134 5.79 18.19 -10.38
CA PRO A 134 4.94 18.53 -11.51
C PRO A 134 5.38 17.77 -12.77
N GLU A 135 4.43 17.28 -13.57
CA GLU A 135 4.76 16.43 -14.73
C GLU A 135 5.71 17.11 -15.72
N SER A 136 5.55 18.43 -15.90
CA SER A 136 6.41 19.27 -16.74
C SER A 136 7.84 19.43 -16.22
N GLU A 137 8.09 19.15 -14.94
CA GLU A 137 9.40 19.33 -14.28
C GLU A 137 10.13 18.01 -14.04
N ARG A 138 9.51 16.86 -14.38
CA ARG A 138 10.09 15.54 -14.16
C ARG A 138 11.25 15.28 -15.12
N ARG A 139 12.43 15.01 -14.59
CA ARG A 139 13.57 14.47 -15.35
C ARG A 139 13.32 13.04 -15.82
N ASN A 140 12.68 12.25 -14.96
CA ASN A 140 12.20 10.91 -15.29
C ASN A 140 10.67 10.89 -15.16
N LYS A 141 9.96 10.65 -16.26
CA LYS A 141 8.50 10.67 -16.32
C LYS A 141 7.81 9.72 -15.34
N PHE A 142 8.50 8.68 -14.88
CA PHE A 142 7.97 7.67 -13.97
C PHE A 142 8.25 7.97 -12.48
N ILE A 143 9.14 8.92 -12.17
CA ILE A 143 9.41 9.33 -10.78
C ILE A 143 8.47 10.47 -10.43
N LYS A 144 7.55 10.23 -9.50
CA LYS A 144 6.51 11.20 -9.11
C LYS A 144 6.88 12.04 -7.90
N PHE A 145 7.79 11.56 -7.05
CA PHE A 145 8.13 12.18 -5.78
C PHE A 145 9.62 12.47 -5.68
N ALA A 146 9.97 13.58 -5.05
CA ALA A 146 11.35 13.95 -4.73
C ALA A 146 11.41 14.69 -3.40
N VAL A 147 12.62 14.83 -2.85
CA VAL A 147 12.87 15.80 -1.79
C VAL A 147 12.81 17.20 -2.39
N TRP A 148 11.93 18.03 -1.84
CA TRP A 148 11.77 19.42 -2.19
C TRP A 148 12.52 20.32 -1.21
N TYR A 149 13.19 21.33 -1.77
CA TYR A 149 13.95 22.34 -1.05
C TYR A 149 13.32 23.72 -1.28
N PRO A 150 13.22 24.57 -0.26
CA PRO A 150 12.72 25.94 -0.40
C PRO A 150 13.78 26.88 -1.00
N LEU A 151 14.31 26.54 -2.18
CA LEU A 151 15.36 27.29 -2.88
C LEU A 151 14.78 27.98 -4.13
N GLY A 152 14.70 29.31 -4.08
CA GLY A 152 14.21 30.13 -5.20
C GLY A 152 12.68 30.12 -5.37
N PRO A 153 12.17 30.82 -6.40
CA PRO A 153 10.73 30.88 -6.69
C PRO A 153 10.23 29.50 -7.12
N GLY A 154 9.33 28.90 -6.34
CA GLY A 154 8.78 27.54 -6.59
C GLY A 154 9.55 26.40 -5.90
N GLY A 155 10.74 26.69 -5.37
CA GLY A 155 11.62 25.69 -4.76
C GLY A 155 12.29 24.76 -5.77
N PHE A 156 12.98 23.74 -5.26
CA PHE A 156 13.80 22.84 -6.06
C PHE A 156 13.52 21.37 -5.70
N TYR A 157 13.29 20.53 -6.70
CA TYR A 157 13.11 19.09 -6.56
C TYR A 157 14.42 18.35 -6.83
N ASP A 158 14.95 17.63 -5.83
CA ASP A 158 16.14 16.80 -6.01
C ASP A 158 15.77 15.47 -6.69
N GLN A 159 16.05 15.42 -8.00
CA GLN A 159 15.70 14.32 -8.90
C GLN A 159 16.96 13.60 -9.43
N LYS A 160 18.01 13.52 -8.62
CA LYS A 160 19.26 12.83 -8.97
C LYS A 160 19.14 11.32 -8.87
#